data_AF-A0A2N9ALL8-F1
#
_entry.id   AF-A0A2N9ALL8-F1
#
_cell.length_a   1.000
_cell.length_b   1.000
_cell.length_c   1.000
_cell.angle_alpha   90.00
_cell.angle_beta   90.00
_cell.angle_gamma   90.00
#
_symmetry.space_group_name_H-M   'P 1'
#
loop_
_entity.id
_entity.type
_entity.pdbx_description
1 polymer ?
#
loop_
_entity_poly.entity_id
_entity_poly.type
_entity_poly.pdbx_seq_one_letter_code
_entity_poly.pdbx_strand_id
1 'polypeptide(L)' 'MKRGQRPSAEKVVLMLRQIEVQTAQGKSVAVACKEADVSEQSYVTSAYSRKSTTR' A
#
# COMPACT_ATOMS: atom_id res chain seq x y z
N MET A 1 1.14 9.73 -5.83
CA MET A 1 1.22 10.35 -4.48
C MET A 1 2.53 11.12 -4.35
N LYS A 2 2.57 12.25 -3.64
CA LYS A 2 3.86 12.87 -3.28
C LYS A 2 4.64 11.89 -2.40
N ARG A 3 5.91 11.61 -2.74
CA ARG A 3 6.79 10.73 -1.93
C ARG A 3 6.81 11.23 -0.48
N GLY A 4 6.49 10.34 0.47
CA GLY A 4 6.53 10.63 1.92
C GLY A 4 5.19 11.00 2.57
N GLN A 5 4.11 11.20 1.81
CA GLN A 5 2.79 11.46 2.40
C GLN A 5 2.06 10.15 2.68
N ARG A 6 1.80 9.87 3.96
CA ARG A 6 1.00 8.71 4.36
C ARG A 6 -0.46 8.93 3.91
N PRO A 7 -1.10 7.96 3.25
CA PRO A 7 -2.52 8.07 2.92
C PRO A 7 -3.36 8.18 4.20
N SER A 8 -4.47 8.92 4.15
CA SER A 8 -5.45 8.92 5.24
C SER A 8 -6.05 7.51 5.41
N ALA A 9 -6.54 7.19 6.60
CA ALA A 9 -7.14 5.89 6.88
C ALA A 9 -8.30 5.56 5.92
N GLU A 10 -9.13 6.56 5.62
CA GLU A 10 -10.22 6.45 4.63
C GLU A 10 -9.69 6.04 3.25
N LYS A 11 -8.58 6.65 2.82
CA LYS A 11 -7.95 6.33 1.54
C LYS A 11 -7.39 4.92 1.52
N VAL A 12 -6.81 4.44 2.63
CA VAL A 12 -6.35 3.06 2.76
C VAL A 12 -7.51 2.07 2.64
N VAL A 13 -8.63 2.34 3.31
CA VAL A 13 -9.83 1.47 3.24
C VAL A 13 -10.37 1.39 1.81
N LEU A 14 -10.43 2.51 1.08
CA LEU A 14 -10.86 2.53 -0.32
C LEU A 14 -9.94 1.70 -1.22
N MET A 15 -8.61 1.80 -1.03
CA MET A 15 -7.64 1.02 -1.79
C MET A 15 -7.76 -0.48 -1.52
N LEU A 16 -7.94 -0.88 -0.25
CA LEU A 16 -8.15 -2.29 0.12
C LEU A 16 -9.44 -2.84 -0.50
N ARG A 17 -10.52 -2.05 -0.48
CA ARG A 17 -11.79 -2.45 -1.08
C ARG A 17 -11.66 -2.63 -2.60
N GLN A 18 -10.91 -1.78 -3.26
CA GLN A 18 -10.63 -1.89 -4.70
C GLN A 18 -9.89 -3.21 -5.02
N ILE A 19 -8.91 -3.57 -4.20
CA ILE A 19 -8.15 -4.82 -4.33
C ILE A 19 -9.04 -6.05 -4.09
N GLU A 20 -9.89 -6.02 -3.06
CA GLU A 20 -10.86 -7.09 -2.79
C GLU A 20 -11.78 -7.33 -4.00
N VAL A 21 -12.30 -6.26 -4.61
CA VAL A 21 -13.17 -6.38 -5.79
C VAL A 21 -12.42 -6.95 -6.99
N GLN A 22 -11.19 -6.48 -7.26
CA GLN A 22 -10.37 -6.96 -8.37
C GLN A 22 -9.96 -8.43 -8.19
N THR A 23 -9.61 -8.83 -6.97
CA THR A 23 -9.25 -10.23 -6.65
C THR A 23 -10.48 -11.15 -6.71
N ALA A 24 -11.65 -10.68 -6.26
CA ALA A 24 -12.92 -11.41 -6.45
C ALA A 24 -13.30 -11.58 -7.93
N GLN A 25 -12.87 -10.66 -8.80
CA GLN A 25 -13.02 -10.77 -10.26
C GLN A 25 -11.97 -11.69 -10.92
N GLY A 26 -11.11 -12.34 -10.14
CA GLY A 26 -10.09 -13.27 -10.63
C GLY A 26 -8.78 -12.60 -11.07
N LYS A 27 -8.58 -11.30 -10.82
CA LYS A 27 -7.29 -10.66 -11.04
C LYS A 27 -6.29 -11.11 -9.98
N SER A 28 -5.03 -11.27 -10.37
CA SER A 28 -3.98 -11.57 -9.39
C SER A 28 -3.76 -10.40 -8.44
N VAL A 29 -3.38 -10.70 -7.20
CA VAL A 29 -3.13 -9.70 -6.15
C VAL A 29 -2.09 -8.66 -6.61
N ALA A 30 -1.06 -9.08 -7.34
CA ALA A 30 -0.04 -8.19 -7.87
C ALA A 30 -0.61 -7.16 -8.87
N VAL A 31 -1.52 -7.60 -9.75
CA VAL A 31 -2.21 -6.71 -10.71
C VAL A 31 -3.17 -5.77 -9.98
N ALA A 32 -3.93 -6.29 -9.01
CA ALA A 32 -4.85 -5.48 -8.22
C ALA A 32 -4.14 -4.38 -7.41
N CYS A 33 -3.02 -4.70 -6.74
CA CYS A 33 -2.22 -3.72 -6.01
C CYS A 33 -1.63 -2.64 -6.93
N LYS A 34 -1.17 -3.03 -8.13
CA LYS A 34 -0.66 -2.09 -9.14
C LYS A 34 -1.77 -1.16 -9.65
N GLU A 35 -2.95 -1.70 -9.94
CA GLU A 35 -4.12 -0.92 -10.38
C GLU A 35 -4.66 0.00 -9.28
N ALA A 36 -4.50 -0.36 -8.01
CA ALA A 36 -4.90 0.47 -6.87
C ALA A 36 -3.86 1.54 -6.49
N ASP A 37 -2.81 1.76 -7.29
CA ASP A 37 -1.69 2.67 -6.99
C ASP A 37 -1.02 2.36 -5.63
N VAL A 38 -1.14 1.11 -5.15
CA VAL A 38 -0.40 0.62 -3.98
C VAL A 38 1.01 0.28 -4.43
N SER A 39 1.93 1.23 -4.27
CA SER A 39 3.36 0.93 -4.39
C SER A 39 3.80 0.03 -3.23
N GLU A 40 4.57 -1.02 -3.54
CA GLU A 40 5.24 -1.94 -2.60
C GLU A 40 6.07 -1.26 -1.48
N GLN A 41 6.26 0.06 -1.54
CA GLN A 41 7.05 0.84 -0.58
C GLN A 41 6.56 0.80 0.87
N SER A 42 5.29 0.42 1.14
CA SER A 42 4.71 0.48 2.48
C SER A 42 5.19 -0.61 3.44
N TYR A 43 5.58 -1.80 2.93
CA TYR A 43 5.93 -2.91 3.82
C TYR A 43 7.39 -2.86 4.32
N VAL A 44 8.31 -2.31 3.51
CA VAL A 44 9.75 -2.32 3.82
C VAL A 44 10.18 -1.14 4.70
N THR A 45 9.50 0.00 4.62
CA THR A 45 9.94 1.23 5.32
C THR A 45 9.64 1.23 6.82
N SER A 46 8.58 0.53 7.28
CA SER A 46 8.25 0.45 8.71
C SER A 46 9.30 -0.33 9.52
N ALA A 47 9.85 -1.41 8.94
CA ALA A 47 10.82 -2.28 9.62
C ALA A 47 12.24 -1.69 9.61
N TYR A 48 12.63 -0.95 8.57
CA TYR A 48 13.95 -0.32 8.49
C TYR A 48 14.04 1.03 9.21
N SER A 49 12.96 1.80 9.31
CA SER A 49 13.02 3.14 9.92
C SER A 49 13.18 3.14 11.44
N ARG A 50 12.83 2.05 12.15
CA ARG A 50 13.01 1.96 13.62
C ARG A 50 14.43 1.64 14.06
N LYS A 51 15.31 1.21 13.16
CA LYS A 51 16.70 0.85 13.51
C LYS A 51 17.71 2.00 13.35
N SER A 52 17.31 3.10 12.71
CA SER A 52 18.22 4.22 12.38
C SER A 52 18.00 5.47 13.22
N THR A 53 17.06 5.49 14.18
CA THR A 53 16.94 6.55 15.20
C THR A 53 17.60 6.11 16.50
N THR A 54 18.89 5.79 16.43
CA THR A 54 19.84 5.77 17.54
C THR A 54 21.25 5.91 16.96
N ARG A 55 21.60 7.12 16.53
CA ARG A 55 22.93 7.72 16.72
C ARG A 55 22.89 9.20 16.38
#